data_AF-A0A6A6AU82-F1
#
_entry.id   AF-A0A6A6AU82-F1
#
_cell.length_a   1.000
_cell.length_b   1.000
_cell.length_c   1.000
_cell.angle_alpha   90.00
_cell.angle_beta   90.00
_cell.angle_gamma   90.00
#
_symmetry.space_group_name_H-M   'P 1'
#
loop_
_entity.id
_entity.type
_entity.pdbx_description
1 polymer ?
#
loop_
_entity_poly.entity_id
_entity_poly.type
_entity_poly.pdbx_seq_one_letter_code
_entity_poly.pdbx_strand_id
1 'polypeptide(L)'
;LRSPEFPPIDSSDTDRKRVLLGHVISTKAISPVVTDDAMDYPKGWKSKYQLSPRVGYTEDGRTICLHSLCVHPDFSRKGLSSILLQSYVQRIRDSGVASRIALIYRDRYIPFYEKAGFKKMGPSKCQYGGGNWVDMVLDFEGGVDDGWDY
;
A
#
# COMPACT_ATOMS: atom_id res chain seq x y z
N LEU A 1 -17.42 -32.67 3.18
CA LEU A 1 -16.74 -31.39 3.47
C LEU A 1 -17.68 -30.26 3.05
N ARG A 2 -18.22 -29.49 4.00
CA ARG A 2 -19.08 -28.33 3.69
C ARG A 2 -18.19 -27.18 3.23
N SER A 3 -18.42 -26.66 2.03
CA SER A 3 -17.80 -25.43 1.55
C SER A 3 -18.37 -24.23 2.33
N PRO A 4 -17.55 -23.23 2.69
CA PRO A 4 -18.06 -22.03 3.35
C PRO A 4 -19.05 -21.28 2.45
N GLU A 5 -20.13 -20.78 3.04
CA GLU A 5 -21.12 -19.92 2.37
C GLU A 5 -20.68 -18.45 2.46
N PHE A 6 -20.69 -17.76 1.32
CA PHE A 6 -20.35 -16.34 1.21
C PHE A 6 -21.54 -15.56 0.63
N PRO A 7 -21.92 -14.43 1.23
CA PRO A 7 -22.96 -13.56 0.68
C PRO A 7 -22.48 -12.88 -0.61
N PRO A 8 -23.35 -12.76 -1.63
CA PRO A 8 -22.99 -12.14 -2.90
C PRO A 8 -22.79 -10.63 -2.74
N ILE A 9 -21.65 -10.12 -3.21
CA ILE A 9 -21.43 -8.70 -3.50
C ILE A 9 -21.79 -8.53 -4.97
N ASP A 10 -22.93 -7.91 -5.20
CA ASP A 10 -23.70 -7.87 -6.44
C ASP A 10 -22.87 -7.58 -7.71
N SER A 11 -23.02 -8.45 -8.71
CA SER A 11 -22.90 -8.07 -10.12
C SER A 11 -24.04 -8.76 -10.86
N SER A 12 -24.92 -7.97 -11.46
CA SER A 12 -26.02 -8.44 -12.28
C SER A 12 -25.53 -9.44 -13.34
N ASP A 13 -25.86 -10.71 -13.10
CA ASP A 13 -25.90 -11.85 -14.02
C ASP A 13 -24.71 -12.86 -14.10
N THR A 14 -25.13 -14.13 -14.20
CA THR A 14 -24.45 -15.44 -14.21
C THR A 14 -24.07 -16.04 -12.85
N ASP A 15 -24.24 -17.37 -12.76
CA ASP A 15 -23.94 -18.32 -11.66
C ASP A 15 -22.47 -18.31 -11.15
N ARG A 16 -21.71 -17.27 -11.49
CA ARG A 16 -20.31 -17.04 -11.15
C ARG A 16 -20.21 -16.10 -9.97
N LYS A 17 -19.95 -16.67 -8.79
CA LYS A 17 -19.59 -15.91 -7.59
C LYS A 17 -18.23 -15.23 -7.79
N ARG A 18 -18.19 -13.89 -7.80
CA ARG A 18 -16.95 -13.11 -7.77
C ARG A 18 -16.61 -12.79 -6.31
N VAL A 19 -15.38 -13.09 -5.90
CA VAL A 19 -14.91 -12.83 -4.53
C VAL A 19 -13.67 -11.94 -4.60
N LEU A 20 -13.67 -10.85 -3.83
CA LEU A 20 -12.50 -10.00 -3.68
C LEU A 20 -11.47 -10.71 -2.78
N LEU A 21 -10.40 -11.23 -3.39
CA LEU A 21 -9.36 -11.97 -2.68
C LEU A 21 -8.36 -11.08 -1.96
N GLY A 22 -8.13 -9.87 -2.43
CA GLY A 22 -7.19 -8.94 -1.81
C GLY A 22 -7.21 -7.57 -2.48
N HIS A 23 -6.67 -6.58 -1.79
CA HIS A 23 -6.61 -5.20 -2.28
C HIS A 23 -5.36 -4.49 -1.79
N VAL A 24 -4.99 -3.45 -2.55
CA VAL A 24 -3.97 -2.47 -2.20
C VAL A 24 -4.60 -1.09 -2.26
N ILE A 25 -4.40 -0.27 -1.23
CA ILE A 25 -4.81 1.14 -1.19
C ILE A 25 -3.57 1.99 -0.95
N SER A 26 -3.40 3.02 -1.78
CA SER A 26 -2.24 3.89 -1.74
C SER A 26 -2.54 5.28 -2.28
N THR A 27 -1.81 6.29 -1.83
CA THR A 27 -1.83 7.65 -2.40
C THR A 27 -0.42 8.11 -2.75
N LYS A 28 -0.31 9.07 -3.67
CA LYS A 28 0.96 9.72 -4.03
C LYS A 28 1.14 10.97 -3.17
N ALA A 29 2.32 11.17 -2.60
CA ALA A 29 2.64 12.29 -1.72
C ALA A 29 4.05 12.84 -1.99
N ILE A 30 4.28 14.10 -1.59
CA ILE A 30 5.59 14.76 -1.69
C ILE A 30 6.58 14.24 -0.65
N SER A 31 6.09 13.94 0.56
CA SER A 31 6.93 13.49 1.67
C SER A 31 7.66 12.17 1.32
N PRO A 32 8.94 11.98 1.74
CA PRO A 32 9.66 10.73 1.51
C PRO A 32 9.13 9.55 2.36
N VAL A 33 8.41 9.84 3.44
CA VAL A 33 7.76 8.86 4.33
C VAL A 33 6.29 9.21 4.52
N VAL A 34 5.50 8.28 5.10
CA VAL A 34 4.10 8.55 5.43
C VAL A 34 4.03 9.54 6.61
N THR A 35 3.30 10.63 6.43
CA THR A 35 3.09 11.67 7.44
C THR A 35 1.60 11.87 7.69
N ASP A 36 1.25 12.55 8.79
CA ASP A 36 -0.15 12.91 9.05
C ASP A 36 -0.75 13.76 7.93
N ASP A 37 0.03 14.68 7.36
CA ASP A 37 -0.38 15.46 6.20
C ASP A 37 -0.66 14.56 4.98
N ALA A 38 0.15 13.54 4.73
CA ALA A 38 -0.06 12.59 3.63
C ALA A 38 -1.27 11.65 3.86
N MET A 39 -1.65 11.44 5.13
CA MET A 39 -2.83 10.68 5.55
C MET A 39 -4.11 11.53 5.59
N ASP A 40 -3.99 12.86 5.67
CA ASP A 40 -5.13 13.77 5.69
C ASP A 40 -5.70 13.99 4.28
N TYR A 41 -6.75 14.79 4.20
CA TYR A 41 -7.41 15.17 2.95
C TYR A 41 -7.83 16.64 2.99
N PRO A 42 -7.92 17.31 1.83
CA PRO A 42 -8.32 18.71 1.79
C PRO A 42 -9.75 18.87 2.32
N LYS A 43 -9.96 19.52 3.48
CA LYS A 43 -11.30 19.62 4.10
C LYS A 43 -12.34 20.30 3.20
N GLY A 44 -11.90 21.17 2.29
CA GLY A 44 -12.74 21.86 1.30
C GLY A 44 -12.93 21.13 -0.02
N TRP A 45 -12.52 19.86 -0.17
CA TRP A 45 -12.47 19.17 -1.46
C TRP A 45 -13.80 19.14 -2.24
N LYS A 46 -14.94 19.15 -1.54
CA LYS A 46 -16.28 19.17 -2.17
C LYS A 46 -16.67 20.51 -2.76
N SER A 47 -16.10 21.61 -2.26
CA SER A 47 -16.50 22.98 -2.62
C SER A 47 -15.43 23.76 -3.38
N LYS A 48 -14.15 23.41 -3.19
CA LYS A 48 -13.00 24.03 -3.85
C LYS A 48 -12.00 22.95 -4.21
N TYR A 49 -12.09 22.45 -5.44
CA TYR A 49 -11.10 21.54 -5.97
C TYR A 49 -9.73 22.23 -6.04
N GLN A 50 -8.71 21.56 -5.55
CA GLN A 50 -7.31 22.00 -5.63
C GLN A 50 -6.56 20.92 -6.40
N LEU A 51 -5.86 21.31 -7.46
CA LEU A 51 -5.09 20.38 -8.28
C LEU A 51 -3.91 19.77 -7.49
N SER A 52 -3.22 20.60 -6.70
CA SER A 52 -2.07 20.19 -5.88
C SER A 52 -2.26 20.68 -4.44
N PRO A 53 -3.11 20.01 -3.63
CA PRO A 53 -3.25 20.36 -2.23
C PRO A 53 -1.97 20.02 -1.46
N ARG A 54 -1.76 20.71 -0.33
CA ARG A 54 -0.62 20.46 0.56
C ARG A 54 -0.77 19.18 1.41
N VAL A 55 -1.98 18.64 1.49
CA VAL A 55 -2.33 17.45 2.30
C VAL A 55 -2.97 16.39 1.42
N GLY A 56 -2.77 15.13 1.77
CA GLY A 56 -3.28 13.96 1.07
C GLY A 56 -2.54 13.68 -0.24
N TYR A 57 -3.31 13.44 -1.29
CA TYR A 57 -2.79 13.17 -2.62
C TYR A 57 -2.12 14.40 -3.23
N THR A 58 -0.93 14.21 -3.81
CA THR A 58 -0.24 15.24 -4.60
C THR A 58 0.27 14.68 -5.92
N GLU A 59 -0.08 15.34 -7.03
CA GLU A 59 0.32 14.91 -8.38
C GLU A 59 1.85 14.93 -8.57
N ASP A 60 2.52 15.94 -8.02
CA ASP A 60 3.97 16.10 -8.15
C ASP A 60 4.79 15.24 -7.17
N GLY A 61 4.09 14.44 -6.33
CA GLY A 61 4.73 13.57 -5.37
C GLY A 61 5.55 12.47 -6.04
N ARG A 62 6.67 12.08 -5.42
CA ARG A 62 7.52 10.96 -5.88
C ARG A 62 7.45 9.74 -4.97
N THR A 63 6.63 9.79 -3.93
CA THR A 63 6.43 8.73 -2.95
C THR A 63 5.02 8.18 -3.06
N ILE A 64 4.89 6.87 -3.21
CA ILE A 64 3.63 6.17 -3.03
C ILE A 64 3.51 5.76 -1.55
N CYS A 65 2.55 6.33 -0.84
CA CYS A 65 2.19 5.92 0.51
C CYS A 65 1.26 4.70 0.43
N LEU A 66 1.75 3.53 0.83
CA LEU A 66 0.98 2.29 0.89
C LEU A 66 0.24 2.21 2.23
N HIS A 67 -1.08 2.38 2.18
CA HIS A 67 -1.94 2.47 3.36
C HIS A 67 -2.57 1.15 3.77
N SER A 68 -2.91 0.31 2.79
CA SER A 68 -3.52 -0.99 3.01
C SER A 68 -2.98 -2.02 2.03
N LEU A 69 -2.65 -3.19 2.55
CA LEU A 69 -2.41 -4.42 1.81
C LEU A 69 -3.14 -5.53 2.55
N CYS A 70 -4.24 -5.99 1.99
CA CYS A 70 -5.10 -6.99 2.64
C CYS A 70 -5.38 -8.16 1.71
N VAL A 71 -5.47 -9.35 2.28
CA VAL A 71 -5.93 -10.58 1.62
C VAL A 71 -7.06 -11.16 2.46
N HIS A 72 -8.09 -11.69 1.80
CA HIS A 72 -9.23 -12.31 2.43
C HIS A 72 -8.78 -13.41 3.41
N PRO A 73 -9.31 -13.48 4.65
CA PRO A 73 -8.82 -14.39 5.69
C PRO A 73 -8.72 -15.86 5.26
N ASP A 74 -9.71 -16.38 4.54
CA ASP A 74 -9.74 -17.77 4.03
C ASP A 74 -8.68 -18.07 2.96
N PHE A 75 -8.07 -17.02 2.42
CA PHE A 75 -7.01 -17.06 1.43
C PHE A 75 -5.67 -16.54 1.98
N SER A 76 -5.63 -16.18 3.27
CA SER A 76 -4.40 -15.79 3.95
C SER A 76 -3.45 -17.00 4.11
N ARG A 77 -2.18 -16.73 4.44
CA ARG A 77 -1.13 -17.76 4.66
C ARG A 77 -0.79 -18.64 3.43
N LYS A 78 -1.31 -18.30 2.25
CA LYS A 78 -1.02 -18.98 0.97
C LYS A 78 -0.03 -18.19 0.07
N GLY A 79 0.71 -17.24 0.65
CA GLY A 79 1.67 -16.40 -0.10
C GLY A 79 1.05 -15.27 -0.94
N LEU A 80 -0.29 -15.20 -1.04
CA LEU A 80 -0.98 -14.21 -1.89
C LEU A 80 -0.63 -12.75 -1.57
N SER A 81 -0.41 -12.40 -0.29
CA SER A 81 -0.01 -11.03 0.09
C SER A 81 1.36 -10.66 -0.47
N SER A 82 2.30 -11.61 -0.49
CA SER A 82 3.64 -11.40 -1.06
C SER A 82 3.56 -11.19 -2.57
N ILE A 83 2.80 -12.05 -3.26
CA ILE A 83 2.57 -11.94 -4.71
C ILE A 83 1.94 -10.58 -5.03
N LEU A 84 0.86 -10.23 -4.31
CA LEU A 84 0.15 -8.97 -4.52
C LEU A 84 1.07 -7.76 -4.29
N LEU A 85 1.88 -7.76 -3.23
CA LEU A 85 2.82 -6.70 -2.94
C LEU A 85 3.90 -6.59 -4.02
N GLN A 86 4.51 -7.71 -4.43
CA GLN A 86 5.57 -7.73 -5.45
C GLN A 86 5.05 -7.25 -6.80
N SER A 87 3.90 -7.75 -7.25
CA SER A 87 3.28 -7.30 -8.50
C SER A 87 2.91 -5.82 -8.44
N TYR A 88 2.45 -5.33 -7.29
CA TYR A 88 2.16 -3.92 -7.09
C TYR A 88 3.43 -3.06 -7.15
N VAL A 89 4.50 -3.45 -6.44
CA VAL A 89 5.81 -2.79 -6.46
C VAL A 89 6.35 -2.70 -7.88
N GLN A 90 6.36 -3.82 -8.62
CA GLN A 90 6.80 -3.86 -10.01
C GLN A 90 5.96 -2.91 -10.88
N ARG A 91 4.64 -2.93 -10.74
CA ARG A 91 3.75 -2.04 -11.50
C ARG A 91 4.06 -0.56 -11.26
N ILE A 92 4.30 -0.16 -10.01
CA ILE A 92 4.66 1.23 -9.70
C ILE A 92 6.02 1.57 -10.29
N ARG A 93 7.02 0.69 -10.14
CA ARG A 93 8.36 0.87 -10.70
C ARG A 93 8.31 1.06 -12.22
N ASP A 94 7.66 0.15 -12.93
CA ASP A 94 7.58 0.15 -14.40
C ASP A 94 6.82 1.37 -14.94
N SER A 95 5.85 1.89 -14.17
CA SER A 95 5.10 3.08 -14.58
C SER A 95 5.91 4.38 -14.51
N GLY A 96 7.02 4.42 -13.78
CA GLY A 96 7.85 5.63 -13.59
C GLY A 96 7.19 6.77 -12.81
N VAL A 97 5.95 6.58 -12.32
CA VAL A 97 5.15 7.64 -11.67
C VAL A 97 5.70 8.07 -10.31
N ALA A 98 6.54 7.24 -9.69
CA ALA A 98 7.14 7.48 -8.40
C ALA A 98 8.55 6.87 -8.35
N SER A 99 9.39 7.37 -7.45
CA SER A 99 10.74 6.84 -7.21
C SER A 99 10.82 5.95 -5.97
N ARG A 100 9.76 5.89 -5.16
CA ARG A 100 9.70 5.06 -3.95
C ARG A 100 8.28 4.69 -3.52
N ILE A 101 8.19 3.65 -2.70
CA ILE A 101 7.01 3.32 -1.90
C ILE A 101 7.38 3.46 -0.41
N ALA A 102 6.55 4.16 0.35
CA ALA A 102 6.67 4.28 1.80
C ALA A 102 5.43 3.68 2.48
N LEU A 103 5.63 3.11 3.67
CA LEU A 103 4.56 2.62 4.52
C LEU A 103 4.90 2.83 5.99
N ILE A 104 3.87 2.77 6.82
CA ILE A 104 3.99 2.73 8.27
C ILE A 104 3.39 1.43 8.79
N TYR A 105 4.09 0.78 9.71
CA TYR A 105 3.56 -0.43 10.36
C TYR A 105 4.07 -0.61 11.78
N ARG A 106 3.39 -1.47 12.55
CA ARG A 106 3.87 -1.95 13.86
C ARG A 106 4.91 -3.07 13.70
N ASP A 107 5.70 -3.30 14.75
CA ASP A 107 6.87 -4.18 14.70
C ASP A 107 6.62 -5.60 14.15
N ARG A 108 5.44 -6.18 14.39
CA ARG A 108 5.12 -7.56 14.00
C ARG A 108 5.25 -7.84 12.50
N TYR A 109 5.06 -6.85 11.63
CA TYR A 109 5.05 -7.05 10.17
C TYR A 109 6.28 -6.48 9.48
N ILE A 110 7.22 -5.90 10.23
CA ILE A 110 8.51 -5.43 9.70
C ILE A 110 9.21 -6.56 8.90
N PRO A 111 9.34 -7.80 9.43
CA PRO A 111 10.05 -8.86 8.69
C PRO A 111 9.37 -9.26 7.38
N PHE A 112 8.06 -9.03 7.24
CA PHE A 112 7.34 -9.30 6.00
C PHE A 112 7.72 -8.29 4.91
N TYR A 113 7.78 -7.01 5.25
CA TYR A 113 8.15 -5.95 4.32
C TYR A 113 9.66 -5.92 4.03
N GLU A 114 10.52 -6.24 4.99
CA GLU A 114 11.97 -6.37 4.77
C GLU A 114 12.29 -7.43 3.71
N LYS A 115 11.59 -8.58 3.74
CA LYS A 115 11.71 -9.63 2.70
C LYS A 115 11.28 -9.16 1.32
N ALA A 116 10.42 -8.13 1.25
CA ALA A 116 10.01 -7.49 0.00
C ALA A 116 10.95 -6.33 -0.41
N GLY A 117 12.07 -6.13 0.29
CA GLY A 117 13.09 -5.12 0.00
C GLY A 117 12.89 -3.78 0.71
N PHE A 118 11.85 -3.62 1.52
CA PHE A 118 11.65 -2.37 2.28
C PHE A 118 12.70 -2.24 3.38
N LYS A 119 13.29 -1.05 3.51
CA LYS A 119 14.22 -0.70 4.57
C LYS A 119 13.47 -0.09 5.74
N LYS A 120 13.76 -0.57 6.96
CA LYS A 120 13.30 0.04 8.21
C LYS A 120 14.05 1.37 8.43
N MET A 121 13.31 2.47 8.54
CA MET A 121 13.87 3.81 8.77
C MET A 121 13.91 4.18 10.25
N GLY A 122 13.04 3.58 11.06
CA GLY A 122 12.95 3.83 12.51
C GLY A 122 11.55 4.26 12.94
N PRO A 123 11.39 4.72 14.20
CA PRO A 123 10.11 5.21 14.70
C PRO A 123 9.55 6.34 13.83
N SER A 124 8.30 6.21 13.42
CA SER A 124 7.61 7.20 12.60
C SER A 124 7.13 8.38 13.43
N LYS A 125 7.15 9.57 12.82
CA LYS A 125 6.52 10.77 13.39
C LYS A 125 5.01 10.79 13.21
N CYS A 126 4.47 9.99 12.29
CA CYS A 126 3.04 9.94 12.00
C CYS A 126 2.25 9.50 13.24
N GLN A 127 1.21 10.27 13.58
CA GLN A 127 0.32 10.01 14.72
C GLN A 127 -1.04 9.44 14.28
N TYR A 128 -1.28 9.29 12.98
CA TYR A 128 -2.50 8.70 12.44
C TYR A 128 -2.85 7.38 13.14
N GLY A 129 -4.09 7.26 13.64
CA GLY A 129 -4.54 6.05 14.34
C GLY A 129 -3.84 5.76 15.67
N GLY A 130 -3.26 6.77 16.33
CA GLY A 130 -2.66 6.66 17.67
C GLY A 130 -1.15 6.38 17.68
N GLY A 131 -0.48 6.51 16.54
CA GLY A 131 0.99 6.47 16.44
C GLY A 131 1.64 5.12 16.81
N ASN A 132 2.89 5.21 17.29
CA ASN A 132 3.78 4.07 17.54
C ASN A 132 3.95 3.20 16.28
N TRP A 133 4.20 3.88 15.17
CA TRP A 133 4.52 3.26 13.89
C TRP A 133 6.01 3.25 13.66
N VAL A 134 6.44 2.40 12.74
CA VAL A 134 7.78 2.36 12.17
C VAL A 134 7.67 2.72 10.70
N ASP A 135 8.48 3.68 10.26
CA ASP A 135 8.59 4.05 8.86
C ASP A 135 9.39 2.97 8.11
N MET A 136 8.87 2.54 6.96
CA MET A 136 9.56 1.65 6.04
C MET A 136 9.49 2.18 4.61
N VAL A 137 10.60 2.10 3.88
CA VAL A 137 10.74 2.67 2.54
C VAL A 137 11.39 1.68 1.58
N LEU A 138 10.85 1.59 0.38
CA LEU A 138 11.45 0.92 -0.76
C LEU A 138 11.72 1.96 -1.86
N ASP A 139 12.98 2.32 -2.05
CA ASP A 139 13.41 3.17 -3.16
C ASP A 139 13.64 2.34 -4.43
N PHE A 140 13.33 2.91 -5.59
CA PHE A 140 13.60 2.32 -6.90
C PHE A 140 14.89 2.84 -7.54
N GLU A 141 15.36 4.01 -7.10
CA GLU A 141 16.60 4.62 -7.59
C GLU A 141 17.76 4.11 -6.72
N GLY A 142 18.48 3.14 -7.30
CA GLY A 142 19.53 2.36 -6.66
C GLY A 142 19.30 0.90 -7.01
N GLY A 143 19.98 0.43 -8.06
CA GLY A 143 19.83 -0.93 -8.58
C GLY A 143 19.83 -1.95 -7.44
N VAL A 144 18.67 -2.56 -7.20
CA VAL A 144 18.60 -3.77 -6.39
C VAL A 144 18.95 -4.88 -7.35
N ASP A 145 20.20 -5.35 -7.25
CA ASP A 145 20.59 -6.70 -7.65
C ASP A 145 19.52 -7.63 -7.09
N ASP A 146 18.73 -8.20 -7.97
CA ASP A 146 17.52 -8.92 -7.59
C ASP A 146 17.85 -10.20 -6.84
N GLY A 147 19.10 -10.70 -6.84
CA GLY A 147 19.61 -11.65 -5.85
C GLY A 147 18.80 -12.94 -5.68
N TRP A 148 17.90 -13.22 -6.62
CA TRP A 148 17.02 -14.38 -6.64
C TRP A 148 17.44 -15.25 -7.81
N ASP A 149 18.15 -16.34 -7.51
CA ASP A 149 18.27 -17.45 -8.44
C ASP A 149 16.89 -18.09 -8.61
N TYR A 150 16.46 -18.22 -9.88
CA TYR A 150 15.24 -18.92 -10.29
C TYR A 150 15.38 -20.44 -10.20
#